data_AF-A0A2R6IJY0-F1
#
_entry.id   AF-A0A2R6IJY0-F1
#
_cell.length_a   1.000
_cell.length_b   1.000
_cell.length_c   1.000
_cell.angle_alpha   90.00
_cell.angle_beta   90.00
_cell.angle_gamma   90.00
#
_symmetry.space_group_name_H-M   'P 1'
#
loop_
_entity.id
_entity.type
_entity.pdbx_description
1 polymer ?
#
loop_
_entity_poly.entity_id
_entity_poly.type
_entity_poly.pdbx_seq_one_letter_code
_entity_poly.pdbx_strand_id
1 'polypeptide(L)'
;MELTPAVVAEEREWVREREAVVALINETRAQLGEQFDTDVATVEAAQYRATVDEVFARGDLAVNVAALVRFLRDLDVTRDYPGFVVDELLGRELAGMVAGAQPLRLLGEATFHYADVTTHGGPDDAAGLDDLDAALAAGFQTRLPGWAWRDSESPFAVDPE
;
A
#
# COMPACT_ATOMS: atom_id res chain seq x y z
N MET A 1 -16.89 -2.73 -14.98
CA MET A 1 -15.81 -1.73 -14.90
C MET A 1 -15.00 -1.79 -16.17
N GLU A 2 -14.75 -0.64 -16.80
CA GLU A 2 -13.85 -0.49 -17.96
C GLU A 2 -12.70 0.44 -17.55
N LEU A 3 -11.46 0.01 -17.76
CA LEU A 3 -10.28 0.83 -17.43
C LEU A 3 -9.81 1.57 -18.67
N THR A 4 -10.00 2.89 -18.65
CA THR A 4 -9.48 3.82 -19.65
C THR A 4 -8.37 4.69 -19.05
N PRO A 5 -7.55 5.37 -19.86
CA PRO A 5 -6.56 6.31 -19.33
C PRO A 5 -7.17 7.40 -18.41
N ALA A 6 -8.39 7.85 -18.72
CA ALA A 6 -9.11 8.81 -17.88
C ALA A 6 -9.45 8.22 -16.50
N VAL A 7 -9.95 6.97 -16.46
CA VAL A 7 -10.23 6.26 -15.20
C VAL A 7 -8.94 6.08 -14.39
N VAL A 8 -7.82 5.73 -15.02
CA VAL A 8 -6.53 5.61 -14.30
C VAL A 8 -6.11 6.94 -13.68
N ALA A 9 -6.33 8.06 -14.37
CA ALA A 9 -6.05 9.39 -13.82
C ALA A 9 -6.97 9.76 -12.65
N GLU A 10 -8.27 9.41 -12.73
CA GLU A 10 -9.22 9.58 -11.63
C GLU A 10 -8.81 8.79 -10.39
N GLU A 11 -8.43 7.51 -10.56
CA GLU A 11 -7.99 6.68 -9.43
C GLU A 11 -6.65 7.15 -8.85
N ARG A 12 -5.75 7.70 -9.67
CA ARG A 12 -4.55 8.38 -9.17
C ARG A 12 -4.92 9.51 -8.21
N GLU A 13 -5.81 10.41 -8.61
CA GLU A 13 -6.22 11.54 -7.78
C GLU A 13 -6.94 11.07 -6.51
N TRP A 14 -7.78 10.04 -6.61
CA TRP A 14 -8.46 9.46 -5.45
C TRP A 14 -7.47 8.91 -4.42
N VAL A 15 -6.47 8.12 -4.85
CA VAL A 15 -5.42 7.60 -3.97
C VAL A 15 -4.58 8.75 -3.41
N ARG A 16 -4.21 9.71 -4.26
CA ARG A 16 -3.32 10.83 -3.92
C ARG A 16 -3.87 11.73 -2.81
N GLU A 17 -5.18 11.95 -2.78
CA GLU A 17 -5.82 12.81 -1.76
C GLU A 17 -6.31 12.06 -0.52
N ARG A 18 -6.01 10.77 -0.41
CA ARG A 18 -6.46 9.94 0.72
C ARG A 18 -5.56 10.12 1.95
N GLU A 19 -5.79 11.20 2.71
CA GLU A 19 -4.99 11.55 3.89
C GLU A 19 -5.02 10.48 5.01
N ALA A 20 -6.09 9.68 5.11
CA ALA A 20 -6.18 8.57 6.03
C ALA A 20 -5.02 7.56 5.86
N VAL A 21 -4.58 7.32 4.62
CA VAL A 21 -3.45 6.43 4.32
C VAL A 21 -2.15 6.98 4.90
N VAL A 22 -1.95 8.30 4.94
CA VAL A 22 -0.74 8.90 5.53
C VAL A 22 -0.68 8.65 7.03
N ALA A 23 -1.82 8.74 7.72
CA ALA A 23 -1.91 8.40 9.15
C ALA A 23 -1.59 6.91 9.38
N LEU A 24 -2.21 6.01 8.60
CA LEU A 24 -1.98 4.56 8.68
C LEU A 24 -0.53 4.18 8.36
N ILE A 25 0.13 4.85 7.41
CA ILE A 25 1.57 4.66 7.13
C ILE A 25 2.39 4.95 8.38
N ASN A 26 2.15 6.08 9.04
CA ASN A 26 2.93 6.51 10.19
C ASN A 26 2.66 5.63 11.42
N GLU A 27 1.42 5.21 11.62
CA GLU A 27 1.06 4.21 12.63
C GLU A 27 1.76 2.88 12.37
N THR A 28 1.66 2.35 11.14
CA THR A 28 2.32 1.10 10.74
C THR A 28 3.84 1.20 10.96
N ARG A 29 4.47 2.32 10.60
CA ARG A 29 5.91 2.55 10.82
C ARG A 29 6.28 2.58 12.30
N ALA A 30 5.49 3.24 13.14
CA ALA A 30 5.74 3.29 14.57
C ALA A 30 5.64 1.89 15.21
N GLN A 31 4.60 1.15 14.86
CA GLN A 31 4.39 -0.21 15.38
C GLN A 31 5.49 -1.18 14.90
N LEU A 32 5.85 -1.16 13.61
CA LEU A 32 6.96 -1.96 13.09
C LEU A 32 8.29 -1.56 13.73
N GLY A 33 8.53 -0.26 13.94
CA GLY A 33 9.73 0.23 14.62
C GLY A 33 9.87 -0.36 16.02
N GLU A 34 8.78 -0.41 16.79
CA GLU A 34 8.75 -1.07 18.10
C GLU A 34 9.05 -2.58 17.99
N GLN A 35 8.42 -3.29 17.05
CA GLN A 35 8.60 -4.75 16.91
C GLN A 35 10.02 -5.13 16.46
N PHE A 36 10.67 -4.29 15.67
CA PHE A 36 12.03 -4.52 15.16
C PHE A 36 13.13 -3.81 15.95
N ASP A 37 12.78 -3.14 17.05
CA ASP A 37 13.71 -2.33 17.88
C ASP A 37 14.53 -1.36 17.01
N THR A 38 13.83 -0.58 16.18
CA THR A 38 14.45 0.34 15.23
C THR A 38 13.62 1.59 15.01
N ASP A 39 14.29 2.69 14.65
CA ASP A 39 13.63 3.94 14.30
C ASP A 39 13.27 3.96 12.81
N VAL A 40 11.98 4.17 12.52
CA VAL A 40 11.49 4.37 11.15
C VAL A 40 10.93 5.78 11.04
N ALA A 41 11.50 6.59 10.13
CA ALA A 41 11.11 7.99 9.99
C ALA A 41 9.64 8.14 9.59
N THR A 42 8.96 9.19 10.07
CA THR A 42 7.59 9.51 9.63
C THR A 42 7.55 10.03 8.20
N VAL A 43 6.36 9.99 7.61
CA VAL A 43 6.04 10.43 6.26
C VAL A 43 5.14 11.65 6.31
N GLU A 44 5.52 12.67 5.55
CA GLU A 44 4.70 13.84 5.29
C GLU A 44 3.76 13.61 4.10
N ALA A 45 2.58 14.24 4.12
CA ALA A 45 1.60 14.10 3.04
C ALA A 45 2.15 14.48 1.66
N ALA A 46 3.10 15.42 1.58
CA ALA A 46 3.75 15.78 0.33
C ALA A 46 4.61 14.64 -0.24
N GLN A 47 5.31 13.88 0.60
CA GLN A 47 6.10 12.72 0.18
C GLN A 47 5.19 11.60 -0.32
N TYR A 48 4.08 11.36 0.39
CA TYR A 48 3.04 10.42 -0.05
C TYR A 48 2.52 10.78 -1.45
N ARG A 49 2.02 12.01 -1.63
CA ARG A 49 1.48 12.49 -2.91
C ARG A 49 2.48 12.35 -4.07
N ALA A 50 3.74 12.75 -3.86
CA ALA A 50 4.79 12.60 -4.87
C ALA A 50 5.05 11.13 -5.23
N THR A 51 5.02 10.24 -4.23
CA THR A 51 5.24 8.80 -4.45
C THR A 51 4.06 8.14 -5.17
N VAL A 52 2.83 8.58 -4.91
CA VAL A 52 1.64 8.19 -5.70
C VAL A 52 1.85 8.59 -7.16
N ASP A 53 2.30 9.82 -7.41
CA ASP A 53 2.56 10.31 -8.77
C ASP A 53 3.62 9.47 -9.49
N GLU A 54 4.68 9.03 -8.81
CA GLU A 54 5.69 8.12 -9.36
C GLU A 54 5.15 6.72 -9.68
N VAL A 55 4.27 6.16 -8.84
CA VAL A 55 3.66 4.85 -9.09
C VAL A 55 2.78 4.91 -10.34
N PHE A 56 1.92 5.93 -10.42
CA PHE A 56 0.99 6.09 -11.54
C PHE A 56 1.65 6.59 -12.83
N ALA A 57 2.87 7.15 -12.77
CA ALA A 57 3.66 7.45 -13.97
C ALA A 57 4.10 6.20 -14.74
N ARG A 58 4.08 5.01 -14.12
CA ARG A 58 4.41 3.73 -14.77
C ARG A 58 3.15 3.09 -15.34
N GLY A 59 2.84 3.34 -16.61
CA GLY A 59 1.55 2.98 -17.24
C GLY A 59 1.05 1.55 -16.98
N ASP A 60 1.91 0.54 -17.16
CA ASP A 60 1.53 -0.87 -16.93
C ASP A 60 1.23 -1.15 -15.45
N LEU A 61 1.96 -0.53 -14.52
CA LEU A 61 1.68 -0.63 -13.10
C LEU A 61 0.41 0.14 -12.74
N ALA A 62 0.27 1.36 -13.26
CA ALA A 62 -0.81 2.28 -12.96
C ALA A 62 -2.18 1.68 -13.28
N VAL A 63 -2.34 1.01 -14.44
CA VAL A 63 -3.60 0.37 -14.82
C VAL A 63 -3.97 -0.78 -13.89
N ASN A 64 -3.00 -1.57 -13.41
CA ASN A 64 -3.25 -2.67 -12.49
C ASN A 64 -3.57 -2.17 -11.08
N VAL A 65 -2.83 -1.17 -10.58
CA VAL A 65 -3.11 -0.50 -9.31
C VAL A 65 -4.51 0.13 -9.32
N ALA A 66 -4.86 0.87 -10.37
CA ALA A 66 -6.19 1.47 -10.52
C ALA A 66 -7.31 0.41 -10.51
N ALA A 67 -7.09 -0.74 -11.15
CA ALA A 67 -8.08 -1.82 -11.16
C ALA A 67 -8.29 -2.40 -9.75
N LEU A 68 -7.20 -2.71 -9.04
CA LEU A 68 -7.26 -3.25 -7.67
C LEU A 68 -7.91 -2.27 -6.69
N VAL A 69 -7.55 -0.99 -6.77
CA VAL A 69 -8.18 0.08 -5.97
C VAL A 69 -9.69 0.12 -6.18
N ARG A 70 -10.15 0.09 -7.43
CA ARG A 70 -11.59 0.09 -7.73
C ARG A 70 -12.29 -1.19 -7.32
N PHE A 71 -11.65 -2.34 -7.53
CA PHE A 71 -12.23 -3.61 -7.10
C PHE A 71 -12.45 -3.61 -5.60
N LEU A 72 -11.42 -3.31 -4.81
CA LEU A 72 -11.51 -3.29 -3.35
C LEU A 72 -12.54 -2.25 -2.86
N ARG A 73 -12.56 -1.06 -3.44
CA ARG A 73 -13.51 0.00 -3.04
C ARG A 73 -14.98 -0.41 -3.21
N ASP A 74 -15.27 -1.22 -4.22
CA ASP A 74 -16.64 -1.66 -4.54
C ASP A 74 -16.93 -3.09 -4.04
N LEU A 75 -15.93 -3.80 -3.49
CA LEU A 75 -16.05 -5.19 -3.06
C LEU A 75 -16.70 -5.26 -1.69
N ASP A 76 -17.79 -6.01 -1.60
CA ASP A 76 -18.54 -6.14 -0.35
C ASP A 76 -19.06 -7.57 -0.16
N VAL A 77 -19.21 -7.96 1.10
CA VAL A 77 -19.78 -9.25 1.51
C VAL A 77 -20.67 -9.06 2.73
N THR A 78 -21.79 -9.78 2.78
CA THR A 78 -22.78 -9.61 3.85
C THR A 78 -22.18 -9.85 5.22
N ARG A 79 -22.18 -8.79 6.05
CA ARG A 79 -21.68 -8.75 7.42
C ARG A 79 -20.19 -9.08 7.51
N ASP A 80 -19.43 -8.72 6.49
CA ASP A 80 -17.98 -8.91 6.46
C ASP A 80 -17.58 -10.33 6.94
N TYR A 81 -18.08 -11.33 6.19
CA TYR A 81 -18.00 -12.71 6.63
C TYR A 81 -16.54 -13.16 6.68
N PRO A 82 -15.99 -13.59 7.84
CA PRO A 82 -14.55 -13.83 8.02
C PRO A 82 -13.98 -15.02 7.24
N GLY A 83 -14.82 -15.76 6.51
CA GLY A 83 -14.38 -16.79 5.55
C GLY A 83 -14.31 -16.30 4.11
N PHE A 84 -14.73 -15.07 3.85
CA PHE A 84 -14.48 -14.35 2.60
C PHE A 84 -13.10 -13.71 2.72
N VAL A 85 -12.26 -13.93 1.70
CA VAL A 85 -10.83 -13.57 1.73
C VAL A 85 -10.39 -13.00 0.38
N VAL A 86 -11.33 -12.55 -0.45
CA VAL A 86 -11.00 -12.09 -1.81
C VAL A 86 -10.43 -10.68 -1.74
N ASP A 87 -11.00 -9.84 -0.90
CA ASP A 87 -10.47 -8.57 -0.44
C ASP A 87 -9.03 -8.70 0.08
N GLU A 88 -8.77 -9.68 0.96
CA GLU A 88 -7.43 -9.99 1.47
C GLU A 88 -6.41 -10.35 0.37
N LEU A 89 -6.84 -11.18 -0.59
CA LEU A 89 -6.02 -11.55 -1.74
C LEU A 89 -5.70 -10.35 -2.62
N LEU A 90 -6.67 -9.46 -2.84
CA LEU A 90 -6.53 -8.26 -3.66
C LEU A 90 -5.71 -7.18 -2.93
N GLY A 91 -5.92 -6.99 -1.63
CA GLY A 91 -5.19 -6.07 -0.77
C GLY A 91 -3.70 -6.44 -0.70
N ARG A 92 -3.39 -7.71 -0.46
CA ARG A 92 -2.01 -8.21 -0.50
C ARG A 92 -1.34 -7.96 -1.85
N GLU A 93 -2.03 -8.25 -2.95
CA GLU A 93 -1.47 -8.03 -4.30
C GLU A 93 -1.25 -6.53 -4.56
N LEU A 94 -2.18 -5.67 -4.15
CA LEU A 94 -2.06 -4.21 -4.27
C LEU A 94 -0.85 -3.71 -3.49
N ALA A 95 -0.67 -4.13 -2.24
CA ALA A 95 0.46 -3.75 -1.40
C ALA A 95 1.80 -4.12 -2.05
N GLY A 96 1.89 -5.35 -2.58
CA GLY A 96 3.08 -5.82 -3.29
C GLY A 96 3.39 -5.02 -4.56
N MET A 97 2.37 -4.72 -5.38
CA MET A 97 2.52 -3.91 -6.59
C MET A 97 2.98 -2.48 -6.30
N VAL A 98 2.41 -1.84 -5.27
CA VAL A 98 2.79 -0.48 -4.86
C VAL A 98 4.21 -0.46 -4.30
N ALA A 99 4.58 -1.44 -3.47
CA ALA A 99 5.90 -1.53 -2.86
C ALA A 99 7.03 -1.60 -3.92
N GLY A 100 6.85 -2.39 -4.97
CA GLY A 100 7.76 -2.45 -6.13
C GLY A 100 8.20 -3.88 -6.47
N ALA A 101 9.43 -4.03 -6.99
CA ALA A 101 10.01 -5.34 -7.27
C ALA A 101 10.59 -5.99 -6.00
N GLN A 102 11.02 -7.25 -6.09
CA GLN A 102 11.72 -7.89 -4.97
C GLN A 102 13.01 -7.11 -4.61
N PRO A 103 13.34 -6.97 -3.31
CA PRO A 103 12.68 -7.60 -2.15
C PRO A 103 11.45 -6.84 -1.61
N LEU A 104 11.19 -5.61 -2.07
CA LEU A 104 10.14 -4.74 -1.52
C LEU A 104 8.74 -5.33 -1.72
N ARG A 105 8.49 -6.04 -2.82
CA ARG A 105 7.22 -6.72 -3.06
C ARG A 105 6.82 -7.61 -1.88
N LEU A 106 7.69 -8.54 -1.49
CA LEU A 106 7.42 -9.48 -0.41
C LEU A 106 7.22 -8.76 0.92
N LEU A 107 8.00 -7.70 1.18
CA LEU A 107 7.85 -6.90 2.39
C LEU A 107 6.52 -6.15 2.43
N GLY A 108 6.05 -5.63 1.29
CA GLY A 108 4.75 -4.98 1.18
C GLY A 108 3.60 -5.97 1.40
N GLU A 109 3.66 -7.14 0.78
CA GLU A 109 2.70 -8.24 0.97
C GLU A 109 2.63 -8.70 2.43
N ALA A 110 3.77 -8.80 3.12
CA ALA A 110 3.81 -9.17 4.54
C ALA A 110 3.33 -8.04 5.46
N THR A 111 3.67 -6.79 5.14
CA THR A 111 3.22 -5.62 5.91
C THR A 111 1.71 -5.45 5.82
N PHE A 112 1.09 -5.80 4.69
CA PHE A 112 -0.35 -5.71 4.52
C PHE A 112 -1.11 -6.43 5.64
N HIS A 113 -0.82 -7.71 5.87
CA HIS A 113 -1.46 -8.47 6.95
C HIS A 113 -1.15 -7.93 8.36
N TYR A 114 -0.07 -7.16 8.52
CA TYR A 114 0.22 -6.48 9.79
C TYR A 114 -0.63 -5.22 9.96
N ALA A 115 -0.70 -4.38 8.93
CA ALA A 115 -1.49 -3.15 8.92
C ALA A 115 -3.00 -3.43 9.00
N ASP A 116 -3.44 -4.48 8.31
CA ASP A 116 -4.84 -4.89 8.24
C ASP A 116 -5.45 -5.20 9.62
N VAL A 117 -4.70 -5.91 10.47
CA VAL A 117 -5.13 -6.22 11.87
C VAL A 117 -5.51 -4.96 12.66
N THR A 118 -4.95 -3.80 12.31
CA THR A 118 -5.17 -2.53 12.99
C THR A 118 -6.08 -1.56 12.24
N THR A 119 -6.47 -1.92 11.00
CA THR A 119 -7.35 -1.11 10.15
C THR A 119 -8.76 -1.69 10.25
N HIS A 120 -9.75 -0.85 10.51
CA HIS A 120 -11.13 -1.31 10.65
C HIS A 120 -12.06 -0.38 9.88
N GLY A 121 -12.90 -0.97 9.03
CA GLY A 121 -13.99 -0.25 8.36
C GLY A 121 -15.08 0.22 9.33
N GLY A 122 -15.85 1.21 8.89
CA GLY A 122 -17.11 1.58 9.51
C GLY A 122 -18.23 0.56 9.24
N PRO A 123 -19.34 0.60 10.01
CA PRO A 123 -20.43 -0.37 9.89
C PRO A 123 -21.17 -0.35 8.55
N ASP A 124 -21.02 0.73 7.77
CA ASP A 124 -21.65 0.93 6.46
C ASP A 124 -20.63 0.92 5.31
N ASP A 125 -19.35 0.67 5.61
CA ASP A 125 -18.29 0.60 4.60
C ASP A 125 -18.33 -0.75 3.87
N ALA A 126 -17.88 -0.77 2.62
CA ALA A 126 -17.70 -2.00 1.87
C ALA A 126 -16.59 -2.84 2.50
N ALA A 127 -16.76 -4.16 2.56
CA ALA A 127 -15.79 -5.06 3.17
C ALA A 127 -14.34 -4.92 2.62
N GLY A 128 -14.16 -4.53 1.36
CA GLY A 128 -12.82 -4.32 0.80
C GLY A 128 -12.19 -2.95 1.06
N LEU A 129 -12.88 -2.00 1.71
CA LEU A 129 -12.42 -0.62 1.82
C LEU A 129 -11.31 -0.43 2.87
N ASP A 130 -11.38 -1.12 4.00
CA ASP A 130 -10.31 -1.13 4.99
C ASP A 130 -9.10 -1.92 4.51
N ASP A 131 -9.30 -3.06 3.84
CA ASP A 131 -8.26 -3.80 3.14
C ASP A 131 -7.52 -2.94 2.09
N LEU A 132 -8.26 -2.09 1.36
CA LEU A 132 -7.69 -1.10 0.45
C LEU A 132 -6.76 -0.13 1.18
N ASP A 133 -7.20 0.41 2.32
CA ASP A 133 -6.43 1.37 3.09
C ASP A 133 -5.18 0.74 3.72
N ALA A 134 -5.33 -0.47 4.27
CA ALA A 134 -4.23 -1.28 4.79
C ALA A 134 -3.20 -1.59 3.68
N ALA A 135 -3.68 -1.98 2.49
CA ALA A 135 -2.82 -2.29 1.35
C ALA A 135 -2.03 -1.07 0.85
N LEU A 136 -2.69 0.08 0.73
CA LEU A 136 -2.04 1.34 0.35
C LEU A 136 -1.00 1.74 1.41
N ALA A 137 -1.34 1.64 2.70
CA ALA A 137 -0.42 1.94 3.79
C ALA A 137 0.81 1.02 3.77
N ALA A 138 0.61 -0.29 3.66
CA ALA A 138 1.67 -1.28 3.60
C ALA A 138 2.59 -1.12 2.38
N GLY A 139 2.00 -0.91 1.21
CA GLY A 139 2.73 -0.71 -0.05
C GLY A 139 3.55 0.57 -0.02
N PHE A 140 2.94 1.70 0.34
CA PHE A 140 3.64 2.98 0.35
C PHE A 140 4.67 3.08 1.48
N GLN A 141 4.40 2.57 2.70
CA GLN A 141 5.41 2.60 3.76
C GLN A 141 6.67 1.82 3.35
N THR A 142 6.48 0.69 2.68
CA THR A 142 7.56 -0.17 2.17
C THR A 142 8.32 0.49 1.01
N ARG A 143 7.66 1.32 0.21
CA ARG A 143 8.28 2.04 -0.91
C ARG A 143 9.00 3.33 -0.48
N LEU A 144 8.40 4.09 0.41
CA LEU A 144 8.90 5.38 0.89
C LEU A 144 10.21 5.22 1.67
N PRO A 145 11.14 6.19 1.64
CA PRO A 145 12.37 6.15 2.44
C PRO A 145 12.07 6.21 3.95
N GLY A 146 13.10 5.96 4.78
CA GLY A 146 13.02 6.09 6.24
C GLY A 146 13.43 4.85 7.03
N TRP A 147 13.72 3.73 6.34
CA TRP A 147 14.33 2.55 6.93
C TRP A 147 15.84 2.61 6.72
N ALA A 148 16.63 2.56 7.80
CA ALA A 148 18.09 2.75 7.74
C ALA A 148 18.79 1.78 6.76
N TRP A 149 18.32 0.53 6.64
CA TRP A 149 18.90 -0.46 5.72
C TRP A 149 18.72 -0.10 4.23
N ARG A 150 17.78 0.80 3.91
CA ARG A 150 17.53 1.30 2.55
C ARG A 150 18.26 2.59 2.23
N ASP A 151 18.84 3.23 3.25
CA ASP A 151 19.51 4.53 3.11
C ASP A 151 21.01 4.39 2.78
N SER A 152 21.56 3.17 2.84
CA SER A 152 22.94 2.86 2.48
C SER A 152 23.02 1.83 1.37
N GLU A 153 24.20 1.75 0.74
CA GLU A 153 24.51 0.64 -0.18
C GLU A 153 24.40 -0.71 0.54
N SER A 154 24.01 -1.74 -0.22
CA SER A 154 23.91 -3.09 0.32
C SER A 154 25.30 -3.64 0.66
N PRO A 155 25.54 -4.13 1.89
CA PRO A 155 26.80 -4.77 2.25
C PRO A 155 27.02 -6.12 1.52
N PHE A 156 26.02 -6.59 0.78
CA PHE A 156 26.08 -7.80 -0.04
C PHE A 156 26.35 -7.52 -1.52
N ALA A 157 26.56 -6.25 -1.91
CA ALA A 157 26.97 -5.91 -3.26
C ALA A 157 28.38 -6.46 -3.54
N VAL A 158 28.56 -7.03 -4.73
CA VAL A 158 29.86 -7.49 -5.24
C VAL A 158 30.13 -6.72 -6.52
N ASP A 159 31.29 -6.09 -6.61
CA ASP A 159 31.69 -5.36 -7.81
C ASP A 159 31.77 -6.32 -9.01
N PRO A 160 31.21 -5.95 -10.17
CA PRO A 160 31.40 -6.73 -11.39
C PRO A 160 32.88 -6.68 -11.82
N GLU A 161 33.38 -7.79 -12.34
CA GLU A 161 34.71 -7.86 -13.00
C GLU A 161 34.75 -7.04 -14.30
#